data_AF-A0AA36CRA8-F1
#
_entry.id   AF-A0AA36CRA8-F1
#
_cell.length_a   1.000
_cell.length_b   1.000
_cell.length_c   1.000
_cell.angle_alpha   90.00
_cell.angle_beta   90.00
_cell.angle_gamma   90.00
#
_symmetry.space_group_name_H-M   'P 1'
#
loop_
_entity.id
_entity.type
_entity.pdbx_description
1 polymer ?
#
loop_
_entity_poly.entity_id
_entity_poly.type
_entity_poly.pdbx_seq_one_letter_code
_entity_poly.pdbx_strand_id
1 'polypeptide(L)'
;MVNLFEREFEACGGELGWLKGLAACSQKRMQHLDEMNRLLAHQPWLFVAEDIRLVHVAIVMAHTHALCSFAEAFGAVPVEISRFTNNLAFTYVDFYTSTRNDTTKTFNLHEFSWDQHGYMILEEQYQELIAKLDDKFNLTQTLTYKTMGEYTDVDTSSYRMAVWNYIQALFGIRHDDYDYSEVNTMLSKEMKTFIKTVACYPHRVTEALRTSVMTDFKNSEKVHVMLMVMEARLQSELLYFTRTLTNYDRLERTMLC
;
A
#
# COMPACT_ATOMS: atom_id res chain seq x y z
N MET A 1 -8.48 -3.31 -13.19
CA MET A 1 -9.36 -3.37 -11.99
C MET A 1 -10.68 -2.64 -12.20
N VAL A 2 -10.72 -1.40 -12.69
CA VAL A 2 -11.97 -0.61 -12.86
C VAL A 2 -13.08 -1.38 -13.60
N ASN A 3 -12.85 -1.85 -14.82
CA ASN A 3 -13.87 -2.61 -15.58
C ASN A 3 -14.35 -3.89 -14.89
N LEU A 4 -13.54 -4.48 -13.98
CA LEU A 4 -13.99 -5.61 -13.17
C LEU A 4 -15.01 -5.11 -12.14
N PHE A 5 -14.66 -4.07 -11.38
CA PHE A 5 -15.54 -3.51 -10.36
C PHE A 5 -16.79 -2.84 -10.91
N GLU A 6 -16.76 -2.25 -12.10
CA GLU A 6 -17.97 -1.75 -12.77
C GLU A 6 -18.97 -2.89 -13.04
N ARG A 7 -18.48 -4.04 -13.52
CA ARG A 7 -19.31 -5.22 -13.78
C ARG A 7 -19.85 -5.84 -12.49
N GLU A 8 -19.03 -5.95 -11.45
CA GLU A 8 -19.49 -6.43 -10.14
C GLU A 8 -20.50 -5.48 -9.51
N PHE A 9 -20.28 -4.17 -9.63
CA PHE A 9 -21.24 -3.16 -9.15
C PHE A 9 -22.59 -3.28 -9.85
N GLU A 10 -22.62 -3.46 -11.17
CA GLU A 10 -23.84 -3.75 -11.92
C GLU A 10 -24.49 -5.07 -11.49
N ALA A 11 -23.70 -6.15 -11.35
CA ALA A 11 -24.20 -7.47 -10.95
C ALA A 11 -24.81 -7.47 -9.54
N CYS A 12 -24.31 -6.63 -8.63
CA CYS A 12 -24.87 -6.43 -7.30
C CYS A 12 -26.05 -5.45 -7.25
N GLY A 13 -26.55 -4.97 -8.39
CA GLY A 13 -27.70 -4.06 -8.47
C GLY A 13 -27.36 -2.60 -8.14
N GLY A 14 -26.10 -2.19 -8.35
CA GLY A 14 -25.65 -0.82 -8.16
C GLY A 14 -26.34 0.19 -9.09
N GLU A 15 -26.42 1.45 -8.66
CA GLU A 15 -27.05 2.52 -9.45
C GLU A 15 -26.18 2.87 -10.67
N LEU A 16 -26.55 2.38 -11.86
CA LEU A 16 -25.79 2.55 -13.10
C LEU A 16 -25.46 4.01 -13.47
N GLY A 17 -26.25 4.96 -12.97
CA GLY A 17 -25.95 6.39 -13.12
C GLY A 17 -24.57 6.78 -12.57
N TRP A 18 -24.10 6.09 -11.53
CA TRP A 18 -22.81 6.36 -10.88
C TRP A 18 -21.62 5.95 -11.75
N LEU A 19 -21.81 5.00 -12.68
CA LEU A 19 -20.76 4.59 -13.64
C LEU A 19 -20.41 5.68 -14.65
N LYS A 20 -21.22 6.75 -14.72
CA LYS A 20 -20.90 7.95 -15.51
C LYS A 20 -19.78 8.79 -14.88
N GLY A 21 -19.46 8.55 -13.61
CA GLY A 21 -18.38 9.20 -12.89
C GLY A 21 -18.78 9.67 -11.49
N LEU A 22 -17.77 10.10 -10.72
CA LEU A 22 -17.92 10.55 -9.34
C LEU A 22 -18.92 11.72 -9.21
N ALA A 23 -18.93 12.65 -10.17
CA ALA A 23 -19.87 13.77 -10.22
C ALA A 23 -21.33 13.33 -10.44
N ALA A 24 -21.56 12.15 -11.02
CA ALA A 24 -22.89 11.58 -11.23
C ALA A 24 -23.38 10.78 -10.01
N CYS A 25 -22.53 10.54 -9.01
CA CYS A 25 -22.94 9.87 -7.78
C CYS A 25 -23.86 10.78 -6.96
N SER A 26 -25.06 10.29 -6.66
CA SER A 26 -26.05 11.01 -5.86
C SER A 26 -25.64 11.19 -4.39
N GLN A 27 -24.68 10.40 -3.91
CA GLN A 27 -24.27 10.38 -2.51
C GLN A 27 -23.06 11.28 -2.25
N LYS A 28 -23.28 12.38 -1.52
CA LYS A 28 -22.22 13.33 -1.13
C LYS A 28 -21.05 12.70 -0.39
N ARG A 29 -21.27 11.62 0.38
CA ARG A 29 -20.19 10.90 1.09
C ARG A 29 -19.11 10.36 0.15
N MET A 30 -19.45 10.03 -1.11
CA MET A 30 -18.47 9.54 -2.07
C MET A 30 -17.44 10.62 -2.45
N GLN A 31 -17.79 11.89 -2.35
CA GLN A 31 -16.84 12.99 -2.59
C GLN A 31 -15.74 13.05 -1.52
N HIS A 32 -16.10 12.84 -0.25
CA HIS A 32 -15.12 12.75 0.84
C HIS A 32 -14.24 11.50 0.70
N LEU A 33 -14.80 10.40 0.18
CA LEU A 33 -14.03 9.18 -0.08
C LEU A 33 -13.01 9.33 -1.21
N ASP A 34 -13.23 10.20 -2.21
CA ASP A 34 -12.21 10.48 -3.24
C ASP A 34 -10.95 11.12 -2.64
N GLU A 35 -11.11 12.04 -1.69
CA GLU A 35 -9.97 12.66 -1.01
C GLU A 35 -9.20 11.64 -0.18
N MET A 36 -9.90 10.86 0.65
CA MET A 36 -9.30 9.75 1.40
C MET A 36 -8.58 8.77 0.47
N ASN A 37 -9.21 8.38 -0.64
CA ASN A 37 -8.64 7.46 -1.62
C ASN A 37 -7.34 8.00 -2.22
N ARG A 38 -7.32 9.27 -2.66
CA ARG A 38 -6.14 9.93 -3.23
C ARG A 38 -5.00 10.03 -2.21
N LEU A 39 -5.31 10.41 -0.97
CA LEU A 39 -4.31 10.53 0.10
C LEU A 39 -3.70 9.16 0.40
N LEU A 40 -4.51 8.13 0.68
CA LEU A 40 -4.02 6.78 0.95
C LEU A 40 -3.19 6.22 -0.22
N ALA A 41 -3.67 6.36 -1.46
CA ALA A 41 -2.99 5.82 -2.64
C ALA A 41 -1.60 6.41 -2.89
N HIS A 42 -1.39 7.68 -2.57
CA HIS A 42 -0.26 8.44 -3.10
C HIS A 42 0.63 9.09 -2.03
N GLN A 43 0.03 9.62 -0.97
CA GLN A 43 0.74 10.35 0.09
C GLN A 43 0.08 10.05 1.45
N PRO A 44 0.07 8.78 1.90
CA PRO A 44 -0.67 8.35 3.09
C PRO A 44 -0.22 9.05 4.38
N TRP A 45 1.00 9.60 4.41
CA TRP A 45 1.50 10.42 5.51
C TRP A 45 0.77 11.73 5.73
N LEU A 46 0.05 12.23 4.74
CA LEU A 46 -0.80 13.43 4.86
C LEU A 46 -2.22 13.11 5.33
N PHE A 47 -2.57 11.82 5.41
CA PHE A 47 -3.91 11.41 5.80
C PHE A 47 -4.15 11.63 7.31
N VAL A 48 -5.38 11.98 7.66
CA VAL A 48 -5.86 12.06 9.05
C VAL A 48 -7.23 11.38 9.10
N ALA A 49 -7.32 10.23 9.76
CA ALA A 49 -8.59 9.58 10.03
C ALA A 49 -9.37 10.37 11.08
N GLU A 50 -10.66 10.53 10.83
CA GLU A 50 -11.60 11.19 11.75
C GLU A 50 -12.62 10.21 12.34
N ASP A 51 -12.71 8.97 11.83
CA ASP A 51 -13.78 8.05 12.18
C ASP A 51 -13.36 6.59 12.00
N ILE A 52 -13.48 5.80 13.07
CA ILE A 52 -13.21 4.35 13.07
C ILE A 52 -14.15 3.56 12.14
N ARG A 53 -15.32 4.10 11.81
CA ARG A 53 -16.24 3.47 10.83
C ARG A 53 -15.66 3.44 9.41
N LEU A 54 -14.58 4.17 9.14
CA LEU A 54 -13.88 4.17 7.85
C LEU A 54 -12.91 2.99 7.67
N VAL A 55 -12.71 2.14 8.68
CA VAL A 55 -11.75 1.02 8.63
C VAL A 55 -11.98 0.12 7.42
N HIS A 56 -13.22 -0.34 7.21
CA HIS A 56 -13.52 -1.22 6.08
C HIS A 56 -13.25 -0.51 4.75
N VAL A 57 -13.57 0.78 4.64
CA VAL A 57 -13.31 1.58 3.43
C VAL A 57 -11.80 1.71 3.19
N ALA A 58 -11.02 1.99 4.22
CA ALA A 58 -9.56 2.07 4.14
C ALA A 58 -8.94 0.76 3.68
N ILE A 59 -9.39 -0.37 4.22
CA ILE A 59 -8.94 -1.71 3.83
C ILE A 59 -9.24 -1.98 2.37
N VAL A 60 -10.46 -1.67 1.89
CA VAL A 60 -10.85 -1.88 0.48
C VAL A 60 -10.04 -0.99 -0.46
N MET A 61 -9.86 0.29 -0.13
CA MET A 61 -9.05 1.22 -0.93
C MET A 61 -7.60 0.74 -1.01
N ALA A 62 -6.96 0.50 0.13
CA ALA A 62 -5.56 0.09 0.18
C ALA A 62 -5.33 -1.27 -0.50
N HIS A 63 -6.24 -2.23 -0.34
CA HIS A 63 -6.17 -3.50 -1.08
C HIS A 63 -6.27 -3.28 -2.58
N THR A 64 -7.16 -2.38 -3.02
CA THR A 64 -7.33 -2.07 -4.44
C THR A 64 -6.08 -1.40 -5.01
N HIS A 65 -5.46 -0.47 -4.28
CA HIS A 65 -4.20 0.17 -4.69
C HIS A 65 -3.07 -0.86 -4.83
N ALA A 66 -2.97 -1.76 -3.86
CA ALA A 66 -2.01 -2.85 -3.85
C ALA A 66 -2.23 -3.80 -5.06
N LEU A 67 -3.48 -4.21 -5.30
CA LEU A 67 -3.84 -5.05 -6.47
C LEU A 67 -3.56 -4.36 -7.81
N CYS A 68 -3.79 -3.05 -7.92
CA CYS A 68 -3.42 -2.28 -9.11
C CYS A 68 -1.91 -2.32 -9.35
N SER A 69 -1.11 -2.20 -8.28
CA SER A 69 0.36 -2.32 -8.36
C SER A 69 0.76 -3.69 -8.91
N PHE A 70 0.17 -4.75 -8.37
CA PHE A 70 0.42 -6.13 -8.81
C PHE A 70 0.03 -6.34 -10.27
N ALA A 71 -1.16 -5.90 -10.68
CA ALA A 71 -1.66 -6.10 -12.04
C ALA A 71 -0.79 -5.38 -13.08
N GLU A 72 -0.42 -4.12 -12.83
CA GLU A 72 0.38 -3.31 -13.77
C GLU A 72 1.85 -3.78 -13.81
N ALA A 73 2.36 -4.35 -12.71
CA ALA A 73 3.65 -5.02 -12.70
C ALA A 73 3.73 -6.22 -13.67
N PHE A 74 2.60 -6.79 -14.06
CA PHE A 74 2.50 -7.85 -15.08
C PHE A 74 1.91 -7.39 -16.41
N GLY A 75 1.74 -6.09 -16.60
CA GLY A 75 1.33 -5.52 -17.90
C GLY A 75 -0.16 -5.49 -18.13
N ALA A 76 -0.96 -5.45 -17.06
CA ALA A 76 -2.34 -5.04 -17.17
C ALA A 76 -2.44 -3.67 -17.87
N VAL A 77 -3.42 -3.53 -18.76
CA VAL A 77 -3.64 -2.30 -19.52
C VAL A 77 -4.29 -1.24 -18.60
N PRO A 78 -3.72 -0.02 -18.52
CA PRO A 78 -4.36 1.07 -17.80
C PRO A 78 -5.74 1.37 -18.36
N VAL A 79 -6.71 1.58 -17.47
CA VAL A 79 -8.09 1.95 -17.83
C VAL A 79 -8.29 3.44 -17.55
N GLU A 80 -9.18 4.08 -18.32
CA GLU A 80 -9.56 5.47 -18.07
C GLU A 80 -10.23 5.62 -16.69
N ILE A 81 -9.59 6.36 -15.78
CA ILE A 81 -10.09 6.61 -14.41
C ILE A 81 -10.52 8.06 -14.17
N SER A 82 -10.33 8.94 -15.15
CA SER A 82 -10.55 10.39 -15.06
C SER A 82 -11.93 10.75 -14.50
N ARG A 83 -12.95 10.00 -14.89
CA ARG A 83 -14.35 10.22 -14.47
C ARG A 83 -14.61 9.86 -13.00
N PHE A 84 -13.75 9.06 -12.36
CA PHE A 84 -13.94 8.56 -10.99
C PHE A 84 -13.10 9.27 -9.94
N THR A 85 -12.34 10.30 -10.32
CA THR A 85 -11.57 11.11 -9.37
C THR A 85 -11.64 12.60 -9.68
N ASN A 86 -11.60 13.44 -8.66
CA ASN A 86 -11.61 14.90 -8.84
C ASN A 86 -10.21 15.48 -9.14
N ASN A 87 -9.14 14.72 -8.91
CA ASN A 87 -7.78 15.22 -9.10
C ASN A 87 -6.82 14.12 -9.58
N LEU A 88 -6.78 13.92 -10.89
CA LEU A 88 -5.89 12.96 -11.55
C LEU A 88 -4.40 13.31 -11.43
N ALA A 89 -4.07 14.58 -11.16
CA ALA A 89 -2.69 15.04 -11.03
C ALA A 89 -2.09 14.75 -9.64
N PHE A 90 -2.93 14.43 -8.65
CA PHE A 90 -2.46 14.06 -7.32
C PHE A 90 -1.77 12.69 -7.40
N THR A 91 -0.46 12.67 -7.20
CA THR A 91 0.37 11.48 -7.35
C THR A 91 1.36 11.37 -6.20
N TYR A 92 2.08 10.25 -6.13
CA TYR A 92 3.15 10.09 -5.16
C TYR A 92 4.22 11.16 -5.39
N VAL A 93 4.64 11.77 -4.28
CA VAL A 93 5.80 12.66 -4.17
C VAL A 93 6.72 12.01 -3.16
N ASP A 94 8.02 11.95 -3.45
CA ASP A 94 8.97 11.35 -2.49
C ASP A 94 8.80 11.94 -1.10
N PHE A 95 8.59 11.07 -0.11
CA PHE A 95 8.32 11.48 1.28
C PHE A 95 9.31 12.54 1.76
N TYR A 96 10.62 12.27 1.63
CA TYR A 96 11.70 13.18 2.05
C TYR A 96 11.74 14.51 1.28
N THR A 97 11.16 14.56 0.08
CA THR A 97 10.98 15.81 -0.67
C THR A 97 9.74 16.55 -0.18
N SER A 98 8.65 15.83 0.08
CA SER A 98 7.36 16.35 0.54
C SER A 98 7.47 17.00 1.93
N THR A 99 8.22 16.38 2.85
CA THR A 99 8.36 16.84 4.25
C THR A 99 9.53 17.80 4.48
N ARG A 100 10.26 18.18 3.44
CA ARG A 100 11.52 18.94 3.55
C ARG A 100 11.36 20.33 4.18
N ASN A 101 10.18 20.92 4.08
CA ASN A 101 9.82 22.24 4.64
C ASN A 101 8.79 22.16 5.78
N ASP A 102 8.41 20.95 6.19
CA ASP A 102 7.38 20.72 7.20
C ASP A 102 7.97 19.98 8.40
N THR A 103 7.32 20.09 9.55
CA THR A 103 7.68 19.37 10.79
C THR A 103 7.24 17.92 10.79
N THR A 104 6.68 17.40 9.68
CA THR A 104 6.26 16.01 9.52
C THR A 104 7.46 15.09 9.71
N LYS A 105 7.60 14.56 10.92
CA LYS A 105 8.67 13.64 11.30
C LYS A 105 8.51 12.31 10.55
N THR A 106 9.64 11.68 10.24
CA THR A 106 9.70 10.29 9.79
C THR A 106 8.83 9.42 10.70
N PHE A 107 8.03 8.54 10.12
CA PHE A 107 7.23 7.59 10.87
C PHE A 107 8.20 6.55 11.47
N ASN A 108 8.47 6.69 12.76
CA ASN A 108 9.33 5.79 13.50
C ASN A 108 8.49 4.62 14.04
N LEU A 109 8.86 3.39 13.70
CA LEU A 109 8.08 2.22 14.09
C LEU A 109 8.10 1.95 15.61
N HIS A 110 9.09 2.43 16.36
CA HIS A 110 9.07 2.36 17.82
C HIS A 110 7.95 3.20 18.44
N GLU A 111 7.45 4.23 17.72
CA GLU A 111 6.31 5.02 18.15
C GLU A 111 4.97 4.36 17.76
N PHE A 112 4.96 3.59 16.67
CA PHE A 112 3.76 2.94 16.15
C PHE A 112 4.09 1.79 15.21
N SER A 113 3.63 0.57 15.51
CA SER A 113 3.81 -0.61 14.66
C SER A 113 2.50 -1.33 14.41
N TRP A 114 2.47 -2.19 13.40
CA TRP A 114 1.29 -2.98 13.09
C TRP A 114 0.93 -3.87 14.28
N ASP A 115 1.87 -4.69 14.75
CA ASP A 115 1.63 -5.70 15.79
C ASP A 115 1.22 -5.10 17.14
N GLN A 116 1.84 -3.97 17.53
CA GLN A 116 1.60 -3.37 18.85
C GLN A 116 0.44 -2.40 18.89
N HIS A 117 0.06 -1.82 17.75
CA HIS A 117 -0.90 -0.71 17.72
C HIS A 117 -1.96 -0.89 16.64
N GLY A 118 -1.54 -1.06 15.38
CA GLY A 118 -2.44 -1.15 14.23
C GLY A 118 -3.41 -2.33 14.32
N TYR A 119 -2.94 -3.50 14.73
CA TYR A 119 -3.76 -4.68 14.97
C TYR A 119 -4.73 -4.44 16.13
N MET A 120 -4.21 -3.98 17.27
CA MET A 120 -4.99 -3.84 18.51
C MET A 120 -6.17 -2.87 18.37
N ILE A 121 -5.98 -1.72 17.70
CA ILE A 121 -7.06 -0.72 17.54
C ILE A 121 -8.18 -1.21 16.62
N LEU A 122 -7.88 -2.12 15.70
CA LEU A 122 -8.85 -2.62 14.73
C LEU A 122 -9.53 -3.92 15.20
N GLU A 123 -8.88 -4.70 16.04
CA GLU A 123 -9.37 -6.01 16.51
C GLU A 123 -10.72 -5.89 17.23
N GLU A 124 -10.93 -4.84 18.03
CA GLU A 124 -12.15 -4.64 18.83
C GLU A 124 -13.43 -4.64 17.98
N GLN A 125 -13.36 -4.12 16.75
CA GLN A 125 -14.53 -3.96 15.87
C GLN A 125 -14.53 -4.90 14.66
N TYR A 126 -13.36 -5.41 14.25
CA TYR A 126 -13.17 -6.12 12.99
C TYR A 126 -12.35 -7.41 13.15
N GLN A 127 -12.41 -8.08 14.31
CA GLN A 127 -11.58 -9.22 14.71
C GLN A 127 -11.25 -10.22 13.58
N GLU A 128 -12.25 -10.81 12.92
CA GLU A 128 -12.00 -11.82 11.87
C GLU A 128 -11.25 -11.23 10.66
N LEU A 129 -11.63 -10.03 10.23
CA LEU A 129 -11.01 -9.38 9.08
C LEU A 129 -9.55 -9.02 9.37
N ILE A 130 -9.27 -8.53 10.57
CA ILE A 130 -7.93 -8.11 10.99
C ILE A 130 -7.03 -9.32 11.21
N ALA A 131 -7.53 -10.42 11.79
CA ALA A 131 -6.78 -11.67 11.90
C ALA A 131 -6.34 -12.19 10.52
N LYS A 132 -7.25 -12.21 9.52
CA LYS A 132 -6.89 -12.63 8.15
C LYS A 132 -5.86 -11.70 7.51
N LEU A 133 -5.95 -10.40 7.77
CA LEU A 133 -5.02 -9.40 7.26
C LEU A 133 -3.62 -9.60 7.87
N ASP A 134 -3.58 -9.86 9.18
CA ASP A 134 -2.34 -10.16 9.90
C ASP A 134 -1.67 -11.44 9.40
N ASP A 135 -2.45 -12.52 9.27
CA ASP A 135 -2.00 -13.79 8.68
C ASP A 135 -1.40 -13.58 7.27
N LYS A 136 -2.02 -12.71 6.47
CA LYS A 136 -1.55 -12.39 5.12
C LYS A 136 -0.22 -11.64 5.10
N PHE A 137 -0.05 -10.66 5.99
CA PHE A 137 1.23 -9.95 6.14
C PHE A 137 2.34 -10.88 6.64
N ASN A 138 2.04 -11.69 7.66
CA ASN A 138 2.98 -12.65 8.22
C ASN A 138 3.37 -13.72 7.21
N LEU A 139 2.41 -14.28 6.49
CA LEU A 139 2.67 -15.25 5.42
C LEU A 139 3.58 -14.65 4.35
N THR A 140 3.29 -13.44 3.87
CA THR A 140 4.09 -12.83 2.79
C THR A 140 5.52 -12.50 3.24
N GLN A 141 5.70 -12.05 4.49
CA GLN A 141 7.02 -11.77 5.05
C GLN A 141 7.82 -13.02 5.40
N THR A 142 7.19 -14.17 5.61
CA THR A 142 7.87 -15.42 5.99
C THR A 142 7.95 -16.45 4.88
N LEU A 143 7.13 -16.33 3.83
CA LEU A 143 7.09 -17.24 2.68
C LEU A 143 8.49 -17.35 2.06
N THR A 144 9.02 -18.57 2.02
CA THR A 144 10.26 -18.89 1.32
C THR A 144 10.27 -20.35 0.92
N TYR A 145 10.76 -20.61 -0.28
CA TYR A 145 11.05 -21.97 -0.76
C TYR A 145 12.53 -22.33 -0.57
N LYS A 146 13.31 -21.44 0.08
CA LYS A 146 14.78 -21.52 0.18
C LYS A 146 15.45 -21.65 -1.19
N THR A 147 14.90 -20.98 -2.19
CA THR A 147 15.45 -20.94 -3.55
C THR A 147 15.74 -19.50 -3.96
N MET A 148 16.72 -19.35 -4.86
CA MET A 148 16.98 -18.09 -5.55
C MET A 148 17.50 -18.40 -6.96
N GLY A 149 16.65 -18.25 -7.97
CA GLY A 149 16.96 -18.67 -9.33
C GLY A 149 17.19 -20.19 -9.41
N GLU A 150 18.38 -20.57 -9.88
CA GLU A 150 18.78 -21.98 -9.97
C GLU A 150 19.35 -22.55 -8.67
N TYR A 151 19.57 -21.71 -7.65
CA TYR A 151 20.13 -22.15 -6.37
C TYR A 151 19.04 -22.60 -5.39
N THR A 152 19.36 -23.63 -4.60
CA THR A 152 18.53 -24.22 -3.55
C THR A 152 19.22 -24.17 -2.19
N ASP A 153 18.47 -24.30 -1.10
CA ASP A 153 18.95 -24.18 0.29
C ASP A 153 19.62 -22.83 0.58
N VAL A 154 19.05 -21.77 -0.01
CA VAL A 154 19.48 -20.39 0.18
C VAL A 154 18.57 -19.72 1.20
N ASP A 155 19.16 -19.10 2.22
CA ASP A 155 18.41 -18.18 3.08
C ASP A 155 18.19 -16.86 2.34
N THR A 156 16.92 -16.57 2.05
CA THR A 156 16.49 -15.38 1.32
C THR A 156 15.94 -14.29 2.25
N SER A 157 15.98 -14.48 3.56
CA SER A 157 15.42 -13.55 4.55
C SER A 157 15.95 -12.12 4.37
N SER A 158 17.27 -11.92 4.24
CA SER A 158 17.84 -10.58 4.06
C SER A 158 17.35 -9.88 2.78
N TYR A 159 17.24 -10.60 1.66
CA TYR A 159 16.70 -10.03 0.41
C TYR A 159 15.23 -9.65 0.56
N ARG A 160 14.42 -10.53 1.16
CA ARG A 160 12.99 -10.30 1.42
C ARG A 160 12.79 -9.09 2.35
N MET A 161 13.54 -9.01 3.44
CA MET A 161 13.52 -7.86 4.36
C MET A 161 13.95 -6.56 3.66
N ALA A 162 14.98 -6.60 2.82
CA ALA A 162 15.42 -5.44 2.06
C ALA A 162 14.33 -4.92 1.10
N VAL A 163 13.60 -5.81 0.41
CA VAL A 163 12.46 -5.44 -0.44
C VAL A 163 11.37 -4.76 0.41
N TRP A 164 10.94 -5.41 1.49
CA TRP A 164 9.88 -4.90 2.37
C TRP A 164 10.21 -3.53 2.97
N ASN A 165 11.38 -3.42 3.59
CA ASN A 165 11.83 -2.22 4.28
C ASN A 165 12.15 -1.08 3.30
N TYR A 166 12.59 -1.39 2.08
CA TYR A 166 12.74 -0.36 1.04
C TYR A 166 11.40 0.26 0.65
N ILE A 167 10.35 -0.56 0.45
CA ILE A 167 9.01 -0.06 0.11
C ILE A 167 8.47 0.81 1.23
N GLN A 168 8.51 0.33 2.47
CA GLN A 168 8.06 1.12 3.62
C GLN A 168 8.84 2.43 3.76
N ALA A 169 10.15 2.42 3.48
CA ALA A 169 10.97 3.64 3.48
C ALA A 169 10.62 4.63 2.37
N LEU A 170 10.09 4.19 1.22
CA LEU A 170 9.53 5.10 0.20
C LEU A 170 8.35 5.89 0.77
N PHE A 171 7.53 5.23 1.59
CA PHE A 171 6.41 5.87 2.29
C PHE A 171 6.83 6.57 3.60
N GLY A 172 8.12 6.66 3.90
CA GLY A 172 8.63 7.37 5.10
C GLY A 172 8.55 6.57 6.41
N ILE A 173 8.27 5.27 6.34
CA ILE A 173 8.24 4.37 7.50
C ILE A 173 9.62 3.71 7.65
N ARG A 174 10.25 3.89 8.82
CA ARG A 174 11.58 3.32 9.10
C ARG A 174 11.58 2.42 10.32
N HIS A 175 12.30 1.31 10.20
CA HIS A 175 12.58 0.34 11.25
C HIS A 175 13.93 0.69 11.89
N ASP A 176 13.91 1.09 13.16
CA ASP A 176 15.12 1.56 13.86
C ASP A 176 16.12 0.44 14.16
N ASP A 177 15.65 -0.80 14.24
CA ASP A 177 16.43 -2.02 14.44
C ASP A 177 16.96 -2.62 13.12
N TYR A 178 16.66 -2.02 11.98
CA TYR A 178 17.11 -2.48 10.66
C TYR A 178 18.25 -1.62 10.10
N ASP A 179 19.35 -2.26 9.70
CA ASP A 179 20.42 -1.58 8.97
C ASP A 179 20.03 -1.34 7.50
N TYR A 180 19.63 -0.11 7.20
CA TYR A 180 19.28 0.30 5.84
C TYR A 180 20.46 0.29 4.85
N SER A 181 21.70 0.09 5.30
CA SER A 181 22.81 -0.21 4.41
C SER A 181 22.57 -1.52 3.64
N GLU A 182 21.88 -2.49 4.26
CA GLU A 182 21.52 -3.78 3.65
C GLU A 182 20.65 -3.63 2.40
N VAL A 183 19.77 -2.61 2.34
CA VAL A 183 18.98 -2.34 1.13
C VAL A 183 19.88 -2.09 -0.08
N ASN A 184 21.00 -1.40 0.12
CA ASN A 184 21.95 -1.10 -0.95
C ASN A 184 22.82 -2.30 -1.31
N THR A 185 23.05 -3.21 -0.36
CA THR A 185 23.75 -4.47 -0.59
C THR A 185 22.88 -5.47 -1.34
N MET A 186 21.59 -5.56 -0.98
CA MET A 186 20.67 -6.58 -1.48
C MET A 186 19.97 -6.18 -2.79
N LEU A 187 19.70 -4.88 -2.99
CA LEU A 187 18.95 -4.40 -4.15
C LEU A 187 19.82 -3.54 -5.06
N SER A 188 19.89 -3.91 -6.34
CA SER A 188 20.51 -3.08 -7.37
C SER A 188 19.74 -1.76 -7.57
N LYS A 189 20.34 -0.81 -8.28
CA LYS A 189 19.69 0.45 -8.62
C LYS A 189 18.47 0.24 -9.52
N GLU A 190 18.57 -0.68 -10.46
CA GLU A 190 17.52 -1.08 -11.39
C GLU A 190 16.36 -1.70 -10.60
N MET A 191 16.67 -2.59 -9.65
CA MET A 191 15.67 -3.22 -8.79
C MET A 191 14.94 -2.18 -7.93
N LYS A 192 15.69 -1.25 -7.30
CA LYS A 192 15.10 -0.13 -6.55
C LYS A 192 14.21 0.76 -7.40
N THR A 193 14.61 1.01 -8.65
CA THR A 193 13.81 1.79 -9.61
C THR A 193 12.54 1.06 -9.99
N PHE A 194 12.62 -0.25 -10.26
CA PHE A 194 11.48 -1.08 -10.56
C PHE A 194 10.49 -1.15 -9.40
N ILE A 195 10.95 -1.50 -8.20
CA ILE A 195 10.10 -1.57 -6.99
C ILE A 195 9.40 -0.23 -6.75
N LYS A 196 10.13 0.89 -6.80
CA LYS A 196 9.54 2.23 -6.63
C LYS A 196 8.51 2.54 -7.71
N THR A 197 8.76 2.15 -8.95
CA THR A 197 7.80 2.35 -10.04
C THR A 197 6.53 1.54 -9.79
N VAL A 198 6.64 0.26 -9.44
CA VAL A 198 5.47 -0.58 -9.14
C VAL A 198 4.70 -0.06 -7.91
N ALA A 199 5.39 0.31 -6.83
CA ALA A 199 4.75 0.73 -5.59
C ALA A 199 4.14 2.14 -5.64
N CYS A 200 4.76 3.08 -6.37
CA CYS A 200 4.39 4.50 -6.33
C CYS A 200 3.79 5.02 -7.64
N TYR A 201 4.15 4.43 -8.77
CA TYR A 201 3.76 4.87 -10.11
C TYR A 201 3.46 3.69 -11.05
N PRO A 202 2.56 2.76 -10.67
CA PRO A 202 2.41 1.48 -11.36
C PRO A 202 2.07 1.67 -12.86
N HIS A 203 1.37 2.76 -13.21
CA HIS A 203 0.99 3.10 -14.58
C HIS A 203 2.19 3.43 -15.49
N ARG A 204 3.39 3.58 -14.92
CA ARG A 204 4.65 3.84 -15.63
C ARG A 204 5.51 2.60 -15.81
N VAL A 205 5.07 1.43 -15.34
CA VAL A 205 5.80 0.18 -15.53
C VAL A 205 5.80 -0.19 -17.01
N THR A 206 7.00 -0.24 -17.61
CA THR A 206 7.20 -0.63 -19.01
C THR A 206 7.76 -2.04 -19.13
N GLU A 207 7.63 -2.64 -20.32
CA GLU A 207 8.25 -3.95 -20.61
C GLU A 207 9.77 -3.92 -20.48
N ALA A 208 10.41 -2.82 -20.90
CA ALA A 208 11.86 -2.64 -20.73
C ALA A 208 12.25 -2.63 -19.25
N LEU A 209 11.46 -1.98 -18.39
CA LEU A 209 11.73 -1.97 -16.96
C LEU A 209 11.54 -3.36 -16.35
N ARG A 210 10.49 -4.11 -16.73
CA ARG A 210 10.24 -5.49 -16.26
C ARG A 210 11.36 -6.46 -16.62
N THR A 211 11.85 -6.37 -17.85
CA THR A 211 12.90 -7.27 -18.36
C THR A 211 14.29 -6.92 -17.84
N SER A 212 14.50 -5.68 -17.34
CA SER A 212 15.78 -5.23 -16.79
C SER A 212 16.12 -5.76 -15.39
N VAL A 213 15.18 -6.41 -14.70
CA VAL A 213 15.34 -6.85 -13.30
C VAL A 213 15.02 -8.33 -13.14
N MET A 214 15.55 -8.93 -12.07
CA MET A 214 15.27 -10.34 -11.72
C MET A 214 15.54 -11.29 -12.92
N THR A 215 16.59 -11.03 -13.69
CA THR A 215 16.90 -11.75 -14.93
C THR A 215 17.12 -13.24 -14.69
N ASP A 216 17.73 -13.57 -13.55
CA ASP A 216 18.06 -14.94 -13.15
C ASP A 216 16.98 -15.58 -12.27
N PHE A 217 15.89 -14.88 -11.99
CA PHE A 217 14.81 -15.39 -11.14
C PHE A 217 13.81 -16.18 -11.97
N LYS A 218 13.25 -17.23 -11.38
CA LYS A 218 12.10 -17.95 -11.91
C LYS A 218 10.87 -17.06 -11.91
N ASN A 219 9.91 -17.37 -12.79
CA ASN A 219 8.64 -16.62 -12.84
C ASN A 219 7.88 -16.65 -11.51
N SER A 220 7.93 -17.77 -10.78
CA SER A 220 7.36 -17.88 -9.43
C SER A 220 8.02 -16.92 -8.44
N GLU A 221 9.33 -16.72 -8.52
CA GLU A 221 10.07 -15.79 -7.67
C GLU A 221 9.76 -14.34 -8.04
N LYS A 222 9.59 -14.03 -9.33
CA LYS A 222 9.10 -12.71 -9.77
C LYS A 222 7.71 -12.41 -9.21
N VAL A 223 6.79 -13.36 -9.26
CA VAL A 223 5.46 -13.26 -8.64
C VAL A 223 5.58 -13.05 -7.13
N HIS A 224 6.45 -13.81 -6.47
CA HIS A 224 6.68 -13.68 -5.04
C HIS A 224 7.17 -12.27 -4.66
N VAL A 225 8.14 -11.69 -5.39
CA VAL A 225 8.56 -10.30 -5.15
C VAL A 225 7.39 -9.33 -5.36
N MET A 226 6.52 -9.56 -6.36
CA MET A 226 5.35 -8.68 -6.56
C MET A 226 4.30 -8.82 -5.45
N LEU A 227 4.15 -10.00 -4.85
CA LEU A 227 3.35 -10.17 -3.63
C LEU A 227 3.94 -9.35 -2.48
N MET A 228 5.26 -9.38 -2.29
CA MET A 228 5.92 -8.54 -1.29
C MET A 228 5.71 -7.05 -1.54
N VAL A 229 5.81 -6.60 -2.81
CA VAL A 229 5.58 -5.19 -3.17
C VAL A 229 4.16 -4.75 -2.84
N MET A 230 3.19 -5.57 -3.21
CA MET A 230 1.77 -5.34 -2.95
C MET A 230 1.47 -5.26 -1.45
N GLU A 231 1.93 -6.24 -0.67
CA GLU A 231 1.61 -6.36 0.74
C GLU A 231 2.32 -5.32 1.60
N ALA A 232 3.58 -4.98 1.31
CA ALA A 232 4.29 -3.91 2.00
C ALA A 232 3.65 -2.54 1.74
N ARG A 233 3.17 -2.28 0.51
CA ARG A 233 2.42 -1.07 0.19
C ARG A 233 1.11 -1.01 0.96
N LEU A 234 0.34 -2.09 0.94
CA LEU A 234 -0.91 -2.21 1.69
C LEU A 234 -0.70 -1.92 3.18
N GLN A 235 0.31 -2.57 3.80
CA GLN A 235 0.60 -2.35 5.22
C GLN A 235 1.01 -0.91 5.50
N SER A 236 1.78 -0.27 4.60
CA SER A 236 2.16 1.15 4.74
C SER A 236 0.95 2.08 4.80
N GLU A 237 -0.02 1.90 3.91
CA GLU A 237 -1.24 2.71 3.88
C GLU A 237 -2.07 2.50 5.17
N LEU A 238 -2.19 1.26 5.64
CA LEU A 238 -2.94 0.94 6.86
C LEU A 238 -2.24 1.39 8.15
N LEU A 239 -0.90 1.41 8.19
CA LEU A 239 -0.13 1.97 9.30
C LEU A 239 -0.42 3.46 9.47
N TYR A 240 -0.44 4.23 8.38
CA TYR A 240 -0.81 5.64 8.44
C TYR A 240 -2.26 5.85 8.88
N PHE A 241 -3.19 5.08 8.32
CA PHE A 241 -4.59 5.11 8.70
C PHE A 241 -4.79 4.84 10.20
N THR A 242 -4.26 3.73 10.71
CA THR A 242 -4.41 3.32 12.12
C THR A 242 -3.68 4.25 13.11
N ARG A 243 -2.53 4.82 12.71
CA ARG A 243 -1.85 5.84 13.52
C ARG A 243 -2.74 7.05 13.77
N THR A 244 -3.42 7.51 12.73
CA THR A 244 -4.28 8.70 12.83
C THR A 244 -5.53 8.43 13.66
N LEU A 245 -6.13 7.24 13.54
CA LEU A 245 -7.22 6.81 14.42
C LEU A 245 -6.81 6.78 15.90
N THR A 246 -5.61 6.30 16.19
CA THR A 246 -5.09 6.26 17.57
C THR A 246 -4.94 7.65 18.17
N ASN A 247 -4.49 8.62 17.37
CA ASN A 247 -4.39 10.01 17.81
C ASN A 247 -5.78 10.64 18.01
N TYR A 248 -6.77 10.30 17.18
CA TYR A 248 -8.14 10.77 17.31
C TYR A 248 -8.81 10.26 18.60
N ASP A 249 -8.76 8.95 18.87
CA ASP A 249 -9.36 8.34 20.07
C ASP A 249 -8.71 8.91 21.36
N ARG A 250 -7.38 9.14 21.36
CA ARG A 250 -6.70 9.82 22.47
C ARG A 250 -7.22 11.24 22.70
N LEU A 251 -7.44 12.02 21.65
CA LEU A 251 -7.95 13.39 21.76
C LEU A 251 -9.40 13.41 22.27
N GLU A 252 -10.28 12.56 21.75
CA GLU A 252 -11.67 12.48 22.23
C GLU A 252 -11.74 12.11 23.72
N ARG A 253 -10.96 11.12 24.16
CA ARG A 253 -10.91 10.72 25.57
C ARG A 253 -10.39 11.82 26.49
N THR A 254 -9.46 12.65 26.01
CA THR A 254 -8.89 13.76 26.79
C THR A 254 -9.85 14.96 26.90
N MET A 255 -10.72 15.17 25.90
CA MET A 255 -11.75 16.23 25.94
C MET A 255 -12.97 15.88 26.80
N LEU A 256 -13.15 14.61 27.15
CA LEU A 256 -14.25 14.10 27.97
C LEU A 256 -13.89 13.98 29.47
N CYS A 257 -12.67 14.35 29.86
CA CYS A 257 -12.18 14.42 31.25
C CYS A 257 -11.99 15.88 31.69
#